data_AF-A0A849WYU0-F1
#
_entry.id   AF-A0A849WYU0-F1
#
_cell.length_a   1.000
_cell.length_b   1.000
_cell.length_c   1.000
_cell.angle_alpha   90.00
_cell.angle_beta   90.00
_cell.angle_gamma   90.00
#
_symmetry.space_group_name_H-M   'P 1'
#
loop_
_entity.id
_entity.type
_entity.pdbx_description
1 polymer ?
#
loop_
_entity_poly.entity_id
_entity_poly.type
_entity_poly.pdbx_seq_one_letter_code
_entity_poly.pdbx_strand_id
1 'polypeptide(L)'
;MNHERKELQAGVAAAALGQAKSFSPGARALVLAGEDWHEGVIGIVASKVVELHYKPTVMVTFHTHNGLGKGSVRAAGRVDVLEALEVCGDLLMGFGGHKAAAGLTIRRECLEEFRSRFNEAVERQVQERLGGSLTRELHVDAEVSDARELVAPAVRAMDRLSPFGIGNAEPVIAWRGSWVKSHRTMKEKHLKLSFKGSAHDEVEGVWFNAAGALDGILGVPVDVAFVPQINTYRNAQAVQLKVRDARANPVQTA
;
A
#
# COMPACT_ATOMS: atom_id res chain seq x y z
N MET A 1 -26.54 5.86 -7.93
CA MET A 1 -25.17 6.05 -8.49
C MET A 1 -24.01 5.88 -7.50
N ASN A 2 -23.81 6.72 -6.47
CA ASN A 2 -22.62 6.59 -5.59
C ASN A 2 -22.72 5.43 -4.57
N HIS A 3 -23.93 4.99 -4.20
CA HIS A 3 -24.13 3.88 -3.25
C HIS A 3 -24.05 2.51 -3.94
N GLU A 4 -24.74 2.34 -5.07
CA GLU A 4 -24.70 1.10 -5.87
C GLU A 4 -23.28 0.76 -6.34
N ARG A 5 -22.51 1.77 -6.78
CA ARG A 5 -21.11 1.56 -7.17
C ARG A 5 -20.25 1.10 -5.99
N LYS A 6 -20.51 1.60 -4.78
CA LYS A 6 -19.78 1.19 -3.57
C LYS A 6 -20.09 -0.26 -3.19
N GLU A 7 -21.33 -0.69 -3.31
CA GLU A 7 -21.74 -2.07 -3.05
C GLU A 7 -21.16 -3.05 -4.07
N LEU A 8 -21.27 -2.74 -5.37
CA LEU A 8 -20.62 -3.51 -6.44
C LEU A 8 -19.12 -3.63 -6.21
N GLN A 9 -18.47 -2.52 -5.86
CA GLN A 9 -17.05 -2.51 -5.54
C GLN A 9 -16.71 -3.35 -4.31
N ALA A 10 -17.54 -3.35 -3.27
CA ALA A 10 -17.33 -4.16 -2.08
C ALA A 10 -17.42 -5.67 -2.38
N GLY A 11 -18.43 -6.08 -3.16
CA GLY A 11 -18.60 -7.47 -3.58
C GLY A 11 -17.42 -7.97 -4.43
N VAL A 12 -17.04 -7.22 -5.46
CA VAL A 12 -15.88 -7.56 -6.32
C VAL A 12 -14.58 -7.58 -5.51
N ALA A 13 -14.39 -6.64 -4.58
CA ALA A 13 -13.22 -6.63 -3.72
C ALA A 13 -13.16 -7.84 -2.78
N ALA A 14 -14.29 -8.23 -2.17
CA ALA A 14 -14.34 -9.40 -1.30
C ALA A 14 -14.01 -10.69 -2.06
N ALA A 15 -14.55 -10.87 -3.28
CA ALA A 15 -14.25 -12.01 -4.13
C ALA A 15 -12.78 -12.04 -4.56
N ALA A 16 -12.23 -10.90 -5.00
CA ALA A 16 -10.84 -10.75 -5.39
C ALA A 16 -9.87 -11.07 -4.24
N LEU A 17 -10.13 -10.54 -3.04
CA LEU A 17 -9.33 -10.81 -1.84
C LEU A 17 -9.46 -12.27 -1.38
N GLY A 18 -10.62 -12.91 -1.60
CA GLY A 18 -10.80 -14.34 -1.40
C GLY A 18 -9.86 -15.16 -2.29
N GLN A 19 -9.83 -14.85 -3.59
CA GLN A 19 -8.92 -15.51 -4.54
C GLN A 19 -7.44 -15.23 -4.23
N ALA A 20 -7.08 -14.02 -3.83
CA ALA A 20 -5.69 -13.69 -3.51
C ALA A 20 -5.07 -14.61 -2.43
N LYS A 21 -5.89 -15.15 -1.52
CA LYS A 21 -5.45 -16.08 -0.48
C LYS A 21 -5.05 -17.46 -1.00
N SER A 22 -5.50 -17.86 -2.20
CA SER A 22 -5.13 -19.15 -2.79
C SER A 22 -3.82 -19.09 -3.57
N PHE A 23 -3.25 -17.90 -3.77
CA PHE A 23 -1.94 -17.75 -4.41
C PHE A 23 -0.84 -18.15 -3.43
N SER A 24 0.26 -18.70 -3.96
CA SER A 24 1.41 -19.04 -3.13
C SER A 24 2.01 -17.78 -2.48
N PRO A 25 2.55 -17.86 -1.25
CA PRO A 25 3.20 -16.73 -0.60
C PRO A 25 4.29 -16.09 -1.47
N GLY A 26 5.03 -16.92 -2.21
CA GLY A 26 6.10 -16.51 -3.12
C GLY A 26 5.65 -15.92 -4.48
N ALA A 27 4.37 -15.96 -4.83
CA ALA A 27 3.89 -15.34 -6.06
C ALA A 27 4.23 -13.84 -6.07
N ARG A 28 4.78 -13.33 -7.17
CA ARG A 28 5.13 -11.91 -7.33
C ARG A 28 4.01 -11.08 -7.92
N ALA A 29 3.09 -11.71 -8.64
CA ALA A 29 1.92 -11.05 -9.21
C ALA A 29 0.63 -11.78 -8.84
N LEU A 30 -0.49 -11.06 -8.90
CA LEU A 30 -1.83 -11.60 -8.66
C LEU A 30 -2.67 -11.42 -9.92
N VAL A 31 -3.20 -12.52 -10.46
CA VAL A 31 -4.09 -12.50 -11.62
C VAL A 31 -5.44 -13.07 -11.22
N LEU A 32 -6.37 -12.19 -10.90
CA LEU A 32 -7.67 -12.52 -10.31
C LEU A 32 -8.74 -12.44 -11.40
N ALA A 33 -9.70 -13.37 -11.39
CA ALA A 33 -10.72 -13.43 -12.44
C ALA A 33 -12.10 -13.77 -11.88
N GLY A 34 -13.14 -13.16 -12.42
CA GLY A 34 -14.53 -13.46 -12.05
C GLY A 34 -15.49 -13.28 -13.21
N GLU A 35 -16.70 -13.80 -13.03
CA GLU A 35 -17.80 -13.61 -13.97
C GLU A 35 -18.52 -12.30 -13.68
N ASP A 36 -18.90 -11.60 -14.75
CA ASP A 36 -19.79 -10.43 -14.72
C ASP A 36 -19.37 -9.34 -13.70
N TRP A 37 -18.07 -9.25 -13.40
CA TRP A 37 -17.53 -8.11 -12.67
C TRP A 37 -17.62 -6.86 -13.54
N HIS A 38 -18.11 -5.78 -12.96
CA HIS A 38 -18.28 -4.52 -13.69
C HIS A 38 -16.92 -3.95 -14.13
N GLU A 39 -16.73 -3.70 -15.43
CA GLU A 39 -15.45 -3.23 -16.00
C GLU A 39 -14.97 -1.91 -15.39
N GLY A 40 -15.90 -0.98 -15.15
CA GLY A 40 -15.59 0.28 -14.44
C GLY A 40 -15.17 0.14 -12.98
N VAL A 41 -15.24 -1.07 -12.39
CA VAL A 41 -14.93 -1.35 -10.99
C VAL A 41 -13.61 -2.13 -10.84
N ILE A 42 -13.32 -3.07 -11.76
CA ILE A 42 -12.15 -3.95 -11.65
C ILE A 42 -10.82 -3.20 -11.53
N GLY A 43 -10.66 -2.04 -12.19
CA GLY A 43 -9.46 -1.22 -12.07
C GLY A 43 -9.27 -0.57 -10.69
N ILE A 44 -10.36 -0.19 -10.02
CA ILE A 44 -10.31 0.38 -8.66
C ILE A 44 -10.00 -0.74 -7.65
N VAL A 45 -10.57 -1.92 -7.86
CA VAL A 45 -10.28 -3.09 -7.02
C VAL A 45 -8.84 -3.56 -7.20
N ALA A 46 -8.31 -3.58 -8.42
CA ALA A 46 -6.89 -3.90 -8.68
C ALA A 46 -5.95 -2.99 -7.86
N SER A 47 -6.22 -1.68 -7.82
CA SER A 47 -5.44 -0.74 -7.00
C SER A 47 -5.52 -1.04 -5.50
N LYS A 48 -6.69 -1.46 -4.98
CA LYS A 48 -6.83 -1.88 -3.58
C LYS A 48 -6.06 -3.17 -3.27
N VAL A 49 -6.07 -4.13 -4.18
CA VAL A 49 -5.31 -5.39 -4.03
C VAL A 49 -3.81 -5.10 -4.02
N VAL A 50 -3.32 -4.22 -4.92
CA VAL A 50 -1.94 -3.70 -4.88
C VAL A 50 -1.66 -3.02 -3.54
N GLU A 51 -2.55 -2.16 -3.06
CA GLU A 51 -2.38 -1.45 -1.79
C GLU A 51 -2.30 -2.39 -0.59
N LEU A 52 -2.94 -3.57 -0.64
CA LEU A 52 -2.91 -4.54 0.45
C LEU A 52 -1.74 -5.52 0.34
N HIS A 53 -1.52 -6.10 -0.83
CA HIS A 53 -0.54 -7.17 -1.03
C HIS A 53 0.82 -6.70 -1.55
N TYR A 54 0.92 -5.45 -2.02
CA TYR A 54 2.09 -4.89 -2.69
C TYR A 54 2.63 -5.74 -3.84
N LYS A 55 1.72 -6.36 -4.59
CA LYS A 55 2.01 -7.19 -5.76
C LYS A 55 1.30 -6.61 -6.98
N PRO A 56 1.92 -6.52 -8.17
CA PRO A 56 1.22 -6.13 -9.39
C PRO A 56 0.00 -7.01 -9.57
N THR A 57 -1.14 -6.39 -9.86
CA THR A 57 -2.43 -7.09 -9.88
C THR A 57 -3.10 -6.89 -11.22
N VAL A 58 -3.52 -8.00 -11.81
CA VAL A 58 -4.44 -8.08 -12.94
C VAL A 58 -5.80 -8.52 -12.40
N MET A 59 -6.85 -7.78 -12.77
CA MET A 59 -8.25 -8.18 -12.56
C MET A 59 -8.86 -8.47 -13.93
N VAL A 60 -9.45 -9.64 -14.14
CA VAL A 60 -10.14 -10.03 -15.37
C VAL A 60 -11.62 -10.26 -15.07
N THR A 61 -12.50 -9.66 -15.86
CA THR A 61 -13.92 -10.02 -15.88
C THR A 61 -14.22 -10.80 -17.15
N PHE A 62 -14.83 -11.98 -17.03
CA PHE A 62 -15.33 -12.71 -18.18
C PHE A 62 -16.81 -12.41 -18.39
N HIS A 63 -17.15 -12.17 -19.65
CA HIS A 63 -18.54 -12.07 -20.07
C HIS A 63 -19.04 -13.43 -20.53
N THR A 64 -20.18 -13.85 -20.00
CA THR A 64 -20.76 -15.20 -20.18
C THR A 64 -21.04 -15.60 -21.64
N HIS A 65 -21.11 -14.65 -22.57
CA HIS A 65 -21.61 -14.87 -23.93
C HIS A 65 -20.52 -15.13 -25.00
N ASN A 66 -19.24 -14.86 -24.72
CA ASN A 66 -18.19 -14.96 -25.75
C ASN A 66 -16.87 -15.59 -25.29
N GLY A 67 -16.73 -15.96 -24.01
CA GLY A 67 -15.50 -16.52 -23.47
C GLY A 67 -14.31 -15.55 -23.46
N LEU A 68 -14.54 -14.26 -23.73
CA LEU A 68 -13.54 -13.20 -23.70
C LEU A 68 -13.58 -12.50 -22.35
N GLY A 69 -12.39 -12.29 -21.80
CA GLY A 69 -12.15 -11.55 -20.57
C GLY A 69 -11.64 -10.15 -20.86
N LYS A 70 -12.19 -9.14 -20.20
CA LYS A 70 -11.64 -7.78 -20.14
C LYS A 70 -10.86 -7.58 -18.86
N GLY A 71 -9.63 -7.12 -18.98
CA GLY A 71 -8.69 -7.02 -17.86
C GLY A 71 -8.22 -5.61 -17.56
N SER A 72 -7.99 -5.32 -16.28
CA SER A 72 -7.32 -4.10 -15.80
C SER A 72 -6.11 -4.47 -14.95
N VAL A 73 -4.98 -3.82 -15.21
CA VAL A 73 -3.70 -4.09 -14.57
C VAL A 73 -3.22 -2.87 -13.79
N ARG A 74 -2.64 -3.10 -12.61
CA ARG A 74 -1.99 -2.09 -11.77
C ARG A 74 -0.64 -2.59 -11.31
N ALA A 75 0.39 -1.75 -11.46
CA ALA A 75 1.73 -2.04 -10.98
C ALA A 75 1.81 -1.94 -9.44
N ALA A 76 2.82 -2.59 -8.88
CA ALA A 76 3.28 -2.36 -7.51
C ALA A 76 4.74 -1.90 -7.55
N GLY A 77 5.07 -0.88 -6.77
CA GLY A 77 6.42 -0.29 -6.75
C GLY A 77 6.87 0.16 -8.15
N ARG A 78 8.07 -0.28 -8.56
CA ARG A 78 8.70 0.08 -9.83
C ARG A 78 8.56 -0.96 -10.94
N VAL A 79 7.67 -1.94 -10.76
CA VAL A 79 7.39 -2.96 -11.79
C VAL A 79 6.75 -2.29 -13.01
N ASP A 80 7.25 -2.62 -14.21
CA ASP A 80 6.68 -2.20 -15.48
C ASP A 80 5.66 -3.25 -15.94
N VAL A 81 4.37 -2.97 -15.71
CA VAL A 81 3.32 -3.93 -16.09
C VAL A 81 3.08 -3.99 -17.59
N LEU A 82 3.45 -2.95 -18.35
CA LEU A 82 3.31 -2.99 -19.80
C LEU A 82 4.32 -3.98 -20.38
N GLU A 83 5.58 -3.88 -19.96
CA GLU A 83 6.62 -4.83 -20.37
C GLU A 83 6.29 -6.27 -19.94
N ALA A 84 5.72 -6.47 -18.75
CA ALA A 84 5.27 -7.80 -18.31
C ALA A 84 4.14 -8.36 -19.20
N LEU A 85 3.27 -7.50 -19.74
CA LEU A 85 2.22 -7.90 -20.69
C LEU A 85 2.79 -8.18 -22.08
N GLU A 86 3.80 -7.44 -22.53
CA GLU A 86 4.49 -7.68 -23.81
C GLU A 86 5.08 -9.10 -23.86
N VAL A 87 5.65 -9.56 -22.74
CA VAL A 87 6.15 -10.94 -22.58
C VAL A 87 5.03 -11.98 -22.73
N CYS A 88 3.78 -11.61 -22.47
CA CYS A 88 2.62 -12.51 -22.55
C CYS A 88 1.77 -12.25 -23.81
N GLY A 89 2.25 -11.44 -24.76
CA GLY A 89 1.42 -10.90 -25.84
C GLY A 89 0.73 -11.94 -26.71
N ASP A 90 1.34 -13.12 -26.89
CA ASP A 90 0.78 -14.24 -27.66
C ASP A 90 -0.46 -14.89 -27.01
N LEU A 91 -0.67 -14.69 -25.71
CA LEU A 91 -1.84 -15.16 -24.97
C LEU A 91 -2.99 -14.14 -24.98
N LEU A 92 -2.72 -12.92 -25.43
CA LEU A 92 -3.62 -11.78 -25.32
C LEU A 92 -4.22 -11.44 -26.69
N MET A 93 -5.52 -11.20 -26.72
CA MET A 93 -6.20 -10.69 -27.91
C MET A 93 -5.85 -9.21 -28.17
N GLY A 94 -5.40 -8.51 -27.14
CA GLY A 94 -4.93 -7.13 -27.22
C GLY A 94 -4.64 -6.57 -25.83
N PHE A 95 -3.68 -5.65 -25.74
CA PHE A 95 -3.32 -4.97 -24.50
C PHE A 95 -2.74 -3.59 -24.79
N GLY A 96 -2.67 -2.73 -23.77
CA GLY A 96 -2.07 -1.40 -23.89
C GLY A 96 -2.16 -0.60 -22.61
N GLY A 97 -1.35 0.46 -22.51
CA GLY A 97 -1.30 1.34 -21.35
C GLY A 97 0.09 1.88 -21.09
N HIS A 98 0.46 1.96 -19.82
CA HIS A 98 1.73 2.50 -19.35
C HIS A 98 2.31 1.63 -18.23
N LYS A 99 3.55 1.95 -17.83
CA LYS A 99 4.31 1.23 -16.80
C LYS A 99 3.53 0.93 -15.52
N ALA A 100 2.67 1.86 -15.09
CA ALA A 100 1.92 1.77 -13.84
C ALA A 100 0.52 1.14 -13.99
N ALA A 101 -0.05 1.13 -15.19
CA ALA A 101 -1.42 0.71 -15.43
C ALA A 101 -1.65 0.33 -16.89
N ALA A 102 -2.33 -0.79 -17.12
CA ALA A 102 -2.67 -1.26 -18.45
C ALA A 102 -4.06 -1.91 -18.49
N GLY A 103 -4.56 -2.13 -19.70
CA GLY A 103 -5.74 -2.95 -19.98
C GLY A 103 -5.37 -4.10 -20.90
N LEU A 104 -6.14 -5.19 -20.83
CA LEU A 104 -5.96 -6.36 -21.70
C LEU A 104 -7.29 -7.01 -22.09
N THR A 105 -7.26 -7.82 -23.14
CA THR A 105 -8.32 -8.75 -23.51
C THR A 105 -7.71 -10.13 -23.66
N ILE A 106 -8.33 -11.15 -23.08
CA ILE A 106 -7.79 -12.52 -23.02
C ILE A 106 -8.91 -13.54 -23.25
N ARG A 107 -8.60 -14.71 -23.82
CA ARG A 107 -9.55 -15.83 -23.92
C ARG A 107 -9.49 -16.67 -22.65
N ARG A 108 -10.62 -17.24 -22.21
CA ARG A 108 -10.70 -17.98 -20.94
C ARG A 108 -9.69 -19.11 -20.84
N GLU A 109 -9.48 -19.85 -21.92
CA GLU A 109 -8.52 -20.94 -21.99
C GLU A 109 -7.07 -20.52 -21.78
N CYS A 110 -6.72 -19.26 -22.04
CA CYS A 110 -5.37 -18.73 -21.88
C CYS A 110 -5.10 -18.25 -20.45
N LEU A 111 -6.11 -18.21 -19.56
CA LEU A 111 -6.00 -17.56 -18.26
C LEU A 111 -4.93 -18.19 -17.38
N GLU A 112 -4.90 -19.52 -17.25
CA GLU A 112 -3.95 -20.19 -16.34
C GLU A 112 -2.50 -20.02 -16.80
N GLU A 113 -2.27 -20.19 -18.10
CA GLU A 113 -0.94 -19.96 -18.70
C GLU A 113 -0.51 -18.49 -18.52
N PHE A 114 -1.43 -17.55 -18.70
CA PHE A 114 -1.19 -16.14 -18.47
C PHE A 114 -0.85 -15.86 -17.00
N ARG A 115 -1.47 -16.53 -16.02
CA ARG A 115 -1.11 -16.39 -14.60
C ARG A 115 0.36 -16.74 -14.37
N SER A 116 0.83 -17.85 -14.93
CA SER A 116 2.21 -18.31 -14.76
C SER A 116 3.18 -17.34 -15.43
N ARG A 117 2.99 -17.05 -16.72
CA ARG A 117 3.92 -16.23 -17.50
C ARG A 117 3.97 -14.78 -17.03
N PHE A 118 2.84 -14.21 -16.62
CA PHE A 118 2.83 -12.86 -16.04
C PHE A 118 3.59 -12.82 -14.71
N ASN A 119 3.42 -13.83 -13.85
CA ASN A 119 4.15 -13.94 -12.60
C ASN A 119 5.67 -14.07 -12.82
N GLU A 120 6.09 -14.90 -13.77
CA GLU A 120 7.51 -15.05 -14.15
C GLU A 120 8.10 -13.77 -14.74
N ALA A 121 7.36 -13.08 -15.61
CA ALA A 121 7.79 -11.80 -16.17
C ALA A 121 8.03 -10.75 -15.07
N VAL A 122 7.14 -10.72 -14.07
CA VAL A 122 7.30 -9.85 -12.89
C VAL A 122 8.46 -10.30 -12.00
N GLU A 123 8.62 -11.59 -11.71
CA GLU A 123 9.76 -12.11 -10.93
C GLU A 123 11.08 -11.72 -11.57
N ARG A 124 11.23 -11.87 -12.89
CA ARG A 124 12.44 -11.47 -13.61
C ARG A 124 12.75 -9.98 -13.41
N GLN A 125 11.75 -9.10 -13.55
CA GLN A 125 11.96 -7.67 -13.28
C GLN A 125 12.38 -7.42 -11.82
N VAL A 126 11.78 -8.13 -10.86
CA VAL A 126 12.14 -8.01 -9.43
C VAL A 126 13.59 -8.43 -9.19
N GLN A 127 14.04 -9.54 -9.78
CA GLN A 127 15.42 -10.01 -9.64
C GLN A 127 16.43 -9.05 -10.31
N GLU A 128 16.19 -8.69 -11.57
CA GLU A 128 17.14 -7.94 -12.37
C GLU A 128 17.22 -6.45 -11.99
N ARG A 129 16.10 -5.85 -11.55
CA ARG A 129 15.99 -4.39 -11.38
C ARG A 129 15.79 -3.95 -9.94
N LEU A 130 15.25 -4.82 -9.08
CA LEU A 130 14.85 -4.49 -7.71
C LEU A 130 15.64 -5.29 -6.65
N GLY A 131 16.73 -5.96 -7.06
CA GLY A 131 17.59 -6.69 -6.13
C GLY A 131 16.90 -7.89 -5.47
N GLY A 132 15.93 -8.50 -6.15
CA GLY A 132 15.23 -9.71 -5.71
C GLY A 132 14.09 -9.49 -4.71
N SER A 133 13.80 -8.23 -4.35
CA SER A 133 12.75 -7.88 -3.40
C SER A 133 11.79 -6.83 -3.95
N LEU A 134 10.49 -7.05 -3.72
CA LEU A 134 9.45 -6.07 -4.00
C LEU A 134 8.91 -5.54 -2.67
N THR A 135 9.62 -4.56 -2.11
CA THR A 135 9.30 -3.95 -0.81
C THR A 135 8.74 -2.55 -0.99
N ARG A 136 7.85 -2.16 -0.08
CA ARG A 136 7.40 -0.77 0.01
C ARG A 136 8.58 0.11 0.37
N GLU A 137 8.89 1.05 -0.51
CA GLU A 137 9.84 2.11 -0.22
C GLU A 137 9.07 3.27 0.44
N LEU A 138 9.57 3.74 1.57
CA LEU A 138 9.14 4.99 2.19
C LEU A 138 10.32 5.95 2.18
N HIS A 139 10.18 7.06 1.47
CA HIS A 139 11.16 8.13 1.52
C HIS A 139 10.98 8.90 2.82
N VAL A 140 12.08 9.16 3.51
CA VAL A 140 12.13 9.95 4.74
C VAL A 140 12.91 11.22 4.42
N ASP A 141 12.27 12.37 4.61
CA ASP A 141 12.83 13.67 4.27
C ASP A 141 13.78 14.20 5.35
N ALA A 142 13.51 13.88 6.62
CA ALA A 142 14.35 14.25 7.74
C ALA A 142 14.15 13.31 8.94
N GLU A 143 15.07 13.40 9.90
CA GLU A 143 15.01 12.62 11.14
C GLU A 143 14.97 13.57 12.34
N VAL A 144 14.25 13.17 13.39
CA VAL A 144 14.31 13.80 14.71
C VAL A 144 15.00 12.85 15.68
N SER A 145 15.76 13.41 16.62
CA SER A 145 16.50 12.62 17.61
C SER A 145 15.61 12.27 18.81
N ASP A 146 14.69 13.16 19.19
CA ASP A 146 13.83 12.99 20.37
C ASP A 146 12.47 13.70 20.23
N ALA A 147 11.52 13.34 21.10
CA ALA A 147 10.17 13.93 21.13
C ALA A 147 10.18 15.46 21.32
N ARG A 148 11.22 16.01 21.96
CA ARG A 148 11.34 17.46 22.21
C ARG A 148 11.48 18.31 20.95
N GLU A 149 11.86 17.72 19.82
CA GLU A 149 11.88 18.41 18.53
C GLU A 149 10.49 18.51 17.89
N LEU A 150 9.53 17.69 18.35
CA LEU A 150 8.17 17.60 17.84
C LEU A 150 7.26 18.64 18.50
N VAL A 151 7.63 19.92 18.35
CA VAL A 151 6.93 21.07 18.93
C VAL A 151 6.11 21.82 17.90
N ALA A 152 5.03 22.48 18.36
CA ALA A 152 4.10 23.17 17.46
C ALA A 152 4.75 24.20 16.51
N PRO A 153 5.76 25.01 16.93
CA PRO A 153 6.46 25.89 16.01
C PRO A 153 7.16 25.18 14.86
N ALA A 154 7.79 24.02 15.12
CA ALA A 154 8.46 23.22 14.08
C ALA A 154 7.45 22.67 13.06
N VAL A 155 6.31 22.16 13.55
CA VAL A 155 5.23 21.67 12.68
C VAL A 155 4.66 22.79 11.81
N ARG A 156 4.38 23.97 12.40
CA ARG A 156 3.90 25.12 11.62
C ARG A 156 4.92 25.62 10.59
N ALA A 157 6.22 25.49 10.87
CA ALA A 157 7.25 25.82 9.90
C ALA A 157 7.19 24.88 8.68
N MET A 158 6.93 23.59 8.89
CA MET A 158 6.71 22.62 7.80
C MET A 158 5.41 22.90 7.03
N ASP A 159 4.34 23.33 7.69
CA ASP A 159 3.08 23.69 7.02
C ASP A 159 3.25 24.81 5.97
N ARG A 160 4.32 25.62 6.06
CA ARG A 160 4.66 26.65 5.07
C ARG A 160 5.11 26.08 3.72
N LEU A 161 5.42 24.79 3.64
CA LEU A 161 5.74 24.07 2.40
C LEU A 161 4.50 23.66 1.60
N SER A 162 3.30 23.88 2.17
CA SER A 162 2.03 23.66 1.48
C SER A 162 1.85 24.62 0.29
N PRO A 163 1.01 24.29 -0.71
CA PRO A 163 0.07 23.16 -0.77
C PRO A 163 0.74 21.82 -1.07
N PHE A 164 0.38 20.79 -0.31
CA PHE A 164 0.82 19.41 -0.57
C PHE A 164 -0.07 18.73 -1.61
N GLY A 165 0.53 17.85 -2.42
CA GLY A 165 -0.16 17.14 -3.49
C GLY A 165 0.80 16.37 -4.40
N ILE A 166 0.35 16.09 -5.62
CA ILE A 166 1.18 15.44 -6.65
C ILE A 166 2.34 16.39 -6.99
N GLY A 167 3.57 15.90 -6.82
CA GLY A 167 4.79 16.70 -7.04
C GLY A 167 5.28 17.50 -5.83
N ASN A 168 4.52 17.55 -4.73
CA ASN A 168 4.93 18.15 -3.46
C ASN A 168 4.31 17.36 -2.29
N ALA A 169 4.88 16.21 -1.96
CA ALA A 169 4.35 15.36 -0.91
C ALA A 169 4.47 16.01 0.48
N GLU A 170 3.61 15.61 1.42
CA GLU A 170 3.79 15.96 2.84
C GLU A 170 5.16 15.42 3.31
N PRO A 171 5.98 16.22 4.02
CA PRO A 171 7.26 15.75 4.55
C PRO A 171 7.07 14.58 5.51
N VAL A 172 7.74 13.47 5.24
CA VAL A 172 7.81 12.29 6.09
C VAL A 172 9.05 12.40 6.97
N ILE A 173 8.83 12.43 8.27
CA ILE A 173 9.87 12.50 9.28
C ILE A 173 10.02 11.12 9.93
N ALA A 174 11.26 10.72 10.24
CA ALA A 174 11.52 9.52 11.02
C ALA A 174 12.00 9.87 12.44
N TRP A 175 11.58 9.06 13.40
CA TRP A 175 12.14 9.03 14.73
C TRP A 175 12.64 7.63 15.04
N ARG A 176 13.97 7.49 15.18
CA ARG A 176 14.63 6.21 15.38
C ARG A 176 14.76 5.88 16.86
N GLY A 177 14.51 4.63 17.22
CA GLY A 177 14.71 4.13 18.59
C GLY A 177 13.69 4.66 19.61
N SER A 178 12.54 5.14 19.15
CA SER A 178 11.40 5.49 20.00
C SER A 178 10.81 4.24 20.67
N TRP A 179 9.90 4.40 21.63
CA TRP A 179 9.19 3.27 22.24
C TRP A 179 7.69 3.49 22.19
N VAL A 180 6.93 2.43 21.88
CA VAL A 180 5.48 2.43 22.05
C VAL A 180 5.16 2.28 23.53
N LYS A 181 4.71 3.36 24.17
CA LYS A 181 4.31 3.35 25.59
C LYS A 181 2.93 2.76 25.78
N SER A 182 1.97 3.13 24.93
CA SER A 182 0.60 2.66 24.99
C SER A 182 -0.03 2.64 23.60
N HIS A 183 -1.05 1.80 23.43
CA HIS A 183 -1.79 1.70 22.18
C HIS A 183 -3.28 1.44 22.45
N ARG A 184 -4.13 1.87 21.51
CA ARG A 184 -5.57 1.58 21.50
C ARG A 184 -6.08 1.44 20.07
N THR A 185 -6.82 0.37 19.81
CA THR A 185 -7.54 0.21 18.54
C THR A 185 -8.79 1.09 18.52
N MET A 186 -8.97 1.84 17.44
CA MET A 186 -10.10 2.74 17.19
C MET A 186 -10.88 2.24 15.97
N LYS A 187 -12.21 2.14 16.11
CA LYS A 187 -13.13 1.70 15.04
C LYS A 187 -12.72 0.36 14.41
N GLU A 188 -12.09 -0.53 15.17
CA GLU A 188 -11.58 -1.86 14.75
C GLU A 188 -10.49 -1.84 13.66
N LYS A 189 -10.07 -0.67 13.17
CA LYS A 189 -9.15 -0.56 12.01
C LYS A 189 -7.98 0.40 12.19
N HIS A 190 -8.07 1.37 13.09
CA HIS A 190 -7.02 2.38 13.30
C HIS A 190 -6.33 2.15 14.64
N LEU A 191 -5.06 2.54 14.76
CA LEU A 191 -4.35 2.54 16.03
C LEU A 191 -4.12 3.97 16.48
N LYS A 192 -4.41 4.25 17.75
CA LYS A 192 -3.87 5.39 18.47
C LYS A 192 -2.70 4.88 19.32
N LEU A 193 -1.56 5.55 19.22
CA LEU A 193 -0.28 5.17 19.84
C LEU A 193 0.22 6.33 20.70
N SER A 194 0.89 6.05 21.80
CA SER A 194 1.74 7.02 22.50
C SER A 194 3.19 6.57 22.33
N PHE A 195 4.01 7.42 21.75
CA PHE A 195 5.45 7.20 21.60
C PHE A 195 6.21 7.98 22.65
N LYS A 196 7.29 7.40 23.18
CA LYS A 196 8.21 8.06 24.10
C LYS A 196 9.66 7.92 23.63
N GLY A 197 10.46 8.90 24.00
CA GLY A 197 11.90 8.91 23.77
C GLY A 197 12.71 8.40 24.94
N SER A 198 13.95 8.86 25.01
CA SER A 198 14.82 8.72 26.18
C SER A 198 14.37 9.63 27.34
N ALA A 199 13.70 10.73 27.01
CA ALA A 199 13.03 11.63 27.95
C ALA A 199 11.68 11.09 28.44
N HIS A 200 11.11 11.72 29.46
CA HIS A 200 9.72 11.48 29.89
C HIS A 200 8.66 12.07 28.94
N ASP A 201 9.08 12.77 27.88
CA ASP A 201 8.17 13.41 26.93
C ASP A 201 7.51 12.37 26.00
N GLU A 202 6.21 12.53 25.83
CA GLU A 202 5.35 11.67 25.04
C GLU A 202 4.68 12.44 23.91
N VAL A 203 4.50 11.75 22.79
CA VAL A 203 3.77 12.29 21.65
C VAL A 203 2.77 11.27 21.14
N GLU A 204 1.56 11.73 20.87
CA GLU A 204 0.50 10.88 20.35
C GLU A 204 0.67 10.66 18.85
N GLY A 205 0.43 9.43 18.39
CA GLY A 205 0.35 9.07 16.99
C GLY A 205 -0.98 8.41 16.63
N VAL A 206 -1.39 8.57 15.37
CA VAL A 206 -2.52 7.87 14.75
C VAL A 206 -2.03 7.14 13.52
N TRP A 207 -2.23 5.83 13.49
CA TRP A 207 -1.92 4.97 12.35
C TRP A 207 -3.21 4.40 11.76
N PHE A 208 -3.53 4.83 10.54
CA PHE A 208 -4.76 4.41 9.88
C PHE A 208 -4.61 3.02 9.23
N ASN A 209 -5.63 2.16 9.37
CA ASN A 209 -5.70 0.83 8.73
C ASN A 209 -4.56 -0.10 9.18
N ALA A 210 -4.16 0.02 10.44
CA ALA A 210 -3.01 -0.66 11.03
C ALA A 210 -3.41 -1.65 12.14
N ALA A 211 -4.67 -2.09 12.17
CA ALA A 211 -5.08 -3.16 13.08
C ALA A 211 -4.25 -4.42 12.79
N GLY A 212 -3.43 -4.84 13.76
CA GLY A 212 -2.47 -5.95 13.60
C GLY A 212 -1.02 -5.53 13.30
N ALA A 213 -0.75 -4.24 13.06
CA ALA A 213 0.62 -3.75 12.80
C ALA A 213 1.49 -3.59 14.06
N LEU A 214 1.03 -4.10 15.21
CA LEU A 214 1.76 -4.03 16.48
C LEU A 214 2.74 -5.19 16.67
N ASP A 215 2.61 -6.25 15.88
CA ASP A 215 3.46 -7.42 15.99
C ASP A 215 4.93 -7.04 15.76
N GLY A 216 5.76 -7.36 16.74
CA GLY A 216 7.21 -7.09 16.69
C GLY A 216 7.64 -5.67 17.06
N ILE A 217 6.73 -4.73 17.35
CA ILE A 217 7.09 -3.35 17.74
C ILE A 217 6.75 -2.99 19.19
N LEU A 218 6.10 -3.90 19.93
CA LEU A 218 5.80 -3.69 21.35
C LEU A 218 6.97 -4.17 22.22
N GLY A 219 7.32 -3.37 23.24
CA GLY A 219 8.36 -3.74 24.22
C GLY A 219 9.79 -3.71 23.68
N VAL A 220 10.02 -3.16 22.49
CA VAL A 220 11.33 -2.98 21.85
C VAL A 220 11.48 -1.53 21.37
N PRO A 221 12.71 -1.05 21.09
CA PRO A 221 12.89 0.21 20.39
C PRO A 221 12.32 0.13 18.96
N VAL A 222 11.75 1.22 18.48
CA VAL A 222 10.97 1.32 17.24
C VAL A 222 11.45 2.50 16.41
N ASP A 223 11.72 2.25 15.14
CA ASP A 223 11.79 3.29 14.13
C ASP A 223 10.37 3.61 13.66
N VAL A 224 9.92 4.84 13.83
CA VAL A 224 8.61 5.30 13.36
C VAL A 224 8.77 6.38 12.31
N ALA A 225 8.05 6.24 11.19
CA ALA A 225 7.96 7.26 10.15
C ALA A 225 6.56 7.87 10.11
N PHE A 226 6.47 9.19 10.06
CA PHE A 226 5.22 9.92 10.26
C PHE A 226 5.20 11.28 9.56
N VAL A 227 4.00 11.81 9.36
CA VAL A 227 3.78 13.22 9.03
C VAL A 227 3.30 13.92 10.30
N PRO A 228 4.02 14.91 10.85
CA PRO A 228 3.59 15.64 12.02
C PRO A 228 2.47 16.63 11.66
N GLN A 229 1.46 16.75 12.52
CA GLN A 229 0.33 17.65 12.31
C GLN A 229 -0.11 18.30 13.64
N ILE A 230 -0.66 19.51 13.57
CA ILE A 230 -1.32 20.14 14.71
C ILE A 230 -2.76 19.65 14.79
N ASN A 231 -3.08 18.87 15.82
CA ASN A 231 -4.46 18.52 16.13
C ASN A 231 -5.04 19.51 17.14
N THR A 232 -6.27 19.98 16.89
CA THR A 232 -6.99 20.89 17.80
C THR A 232 -8.19 20.14 18.40
N TYR A 233 -8.16 19.89 19.70
CA TYR A 233 -9.26 19.24 20.41
C TYR A 233 -9.63 20.04 21.66
N ARG A 234 -10.91 20.40 21.80
CA ARG A 234 -11.44 21.20 22.92
C ARG A 234 -10.58 22.45 23.24
N ASN A 235 -10.21 23.21 22.21
CA ASN A 235 -9.36 24.41 22.26
C ASN A 235 -7.90 24.20 22.70
N ALA A 236 -7.45 22.96 22.91
CA ALA A 236 -6.04 22.64 23.08
C ALA A 236 -5.43 22.20 21.74
N GLN A 237 -4.29 22.80 21.38
CA GLN A 237 -3.50 22.39 20.21
C GLN A 237 -2.35 21.52 20.66
N ALA A 238 -2.21 20.35 20.06
CA ALA A 238 -1.14 19.41 20.34
C ALA A 238 -0.55 18.87 19.04
N VAL A 239 0.74 18.57 19.05
CA VAL A 239 1.38 17.84 17.96
C VAL A 239 0.90 16.39 18.00
N GLN A 240 0.52 15.87 16.84
CA GLN A 240 0.13 14.48 16.65
C GLN A 240 0.85 13.91 15.42
N LEU A 241 1.31 12.68 15.51
CA LEU A 241 2.00 11.98 14.44
C LEU A 241 0.99 11.22 13.59
N LYS A 242 0.85 11.56 12.31
CA LYS A 242 0.15 10.71 11.34
C LYS A 242 1.14 9.64 10.88
N VAL A 243 1.10 8.49 11.54
CA VAL A 243 2.05 7.39 11.32
C VAL A 243 1.84 6.82 9.92
N ARG A 244 2.94 6.66 9.20
CA ARG A 244 3.02 6.04 7.88
C ARG A 244 3.49 4.61 7.97
N ASP A 245 4.51 4.37 8.78
CA ASP A 245 5.05 3.04 9.03
C ASP A 245 5.80 2.99 10.36
N ALA A 246 5.96 1.80 10.92
CA ALA A 246 6.78 1.56 12.10
C ALA A 246 7.38 0.15 12.07
N ARG A 247 8.63 0.03 12.52
CA ARG A 247 9.35 -1.25 12.58
C ARG A 247 10.19 -1.34 13.84
N ALA A 248 10.51 -2.55 14.27
CA ALA A 248 11.53 -2.77 15.28
C ALA A 248 12.84 -2.11 14.83
N ASN A 249 13.47 -1.34 15.72
CA ASN A 249 14.75 -0.74 15.44
C ASN A 249 15.80 -1.86 15.34
N PRO A 250 16.57 -1.94 14.23
CA PRO A 250 17.50 -3.02 13.97
C PRO A 250 18.80 -2.95 14.79
N VAL A 251 19.00 -1.93 15.63
CA VAL A 251 20.18 -1.82 16.50
C VAL A 251 20.09 -2.89 17.59
N GLN A 252 20.61 -4.07 17.27
CA GLN A 252 21.13 -5.01 18.25
C GLN A 252 22.26 -4.33 19.02
N THR A 253 22.24 -4.54 20.33
CA THR A 253 23.27 -4.24 21.32
C THR A 253 24.68 -4.27 20.74
N ALA A 254 25.44 -3.20 21.00
CA ALA A 254 26.90 -3.21 20.90
C ALA A 254 27.52 -4.37 21.71
#